data_AF-A0A3M1RA46-F1
#
_entry.id   AF-A0A3M1RA46-F1
#
_cell.length_a   1.000
_cell.length_b   1.000
_cell.length_c   1.000
_cell.angle_alpha   90.00
_cell.angle_beta   90.00
_cell.angle_gamma   90.00
#
_symmetry.space_group_name_H-M   'P 1'
#
loop_
_entity.id
_entity.type
_entity.pdbx_description
1 polymer ?
#
loop_
_entity_poly.entity_id
_entity_poly.type
_entity_poly.pdbx_seq_one_letter_code
_entity_poly.pdbx_strand_id
1 'polypeptide(L)' 'MARITVKIEGMSCGHCERAVAQAAERVDGVRALSVSHERGEAELEVVPGADLARVAAEIAEEGYT' A
#
# COMPACT_ATOMS: atom_id res chain seq x y z
N MET A 1 7.39 13.16 -7.64
CA MET A 1 6.85 11.88 -7.16
C MET A 1 7.91 11.27 -6.25
N ALA A 2 7.50 10.71 -5.12
CA ALA A 2 8.36 10.04 -4.15
C ALA A 2 7.97 8.57 -4.09
N ARG A 3 8.96 7.67 -4.01
CA ARG A 3 8.71 6.25 -3.76
C ARG A 3 8.88 5.96 -2.28
N ILE A 4 7.93 5.22 -1.73
CA ILE A 4 7.98 4.72 -0.37
C ILE A 4 7.78 3.22 -0.38
N THR A 5 8.45 2.54 0.54
CA THR A 5 8.24 1.12 0.79
C THR A 5 7.54 1.01 2.14
N VAL A 6 6.34 0.44 2.13
CA VAL A 6 5.54 0.17 3.32
C VAL A 6 5.69 -1.30 3.65
N LYS A 7 6.04 -1.61 4.89
CA LYS A 7 5.98 -2.98 5.39
C LYS A 7 4.55 -3.27 5.78
N ILE A 8 4.05 -4.43 5.36
CA ILE A 8 2.67 -4.83 5.61
C ILE A 8 2.70 -6.26 6.13
N GLU A 9 2.25 -6.41 7.36
CA GLU A 9 2.05 -7.67 8.04
C GLU A 9 0.61 -8.16 7.82
N GLY A 10 0.46 -9.48 7.69
CA GLY A 10 -0.85 -10.12 7.43
C GLY A 10 -1.14 -10.46 5.96
N MET A 11 -0.27 -10.08 5.01
CA MET A 11 -0.36 -10.56 3.63
C MET A 11 0.06 -12.04 3.53
N SER A 12 -0.87 -12.97 3.63
CA SER A 12 -0.58 -14.42 3.53
C SER A 12 -0.85 -15.03 2.15
N CYS A 13 -1.37 -14.27 1.18
CA CYS A 13 -1.73 -14.81 -0.13
C CYS A 13 -1.65 -13.76 -1.24
N GLY A 14 -1.51 -14.20 -2.49
CA GLY A 14 -1.53 -13.36 -3.69
C GLY A 14 -2.83 -12.59 -3.94
N HIS A 15 -3.89 -12.83 -3.15
CA HIS A 15 -5.06 -11.95 -3.13
C HIS A 15 -4.84 -10.71 -2.26
N CYS A 16 -4.05 -10.81 -1.19
CA CYS A 16 -3.77 -9.71 -0.27
C CYS A 16 -2.93 -8.62 -0.92
N GLU A 17 -1.98 -8.99 -1.79
CA GLU A 17 -1.18 -8.02 -2.56
C GLU A 17 -2.05 -7.11 -3.45
N ARG A 18 -3.10 -7.66 -4.06
CA ARG A 18 -4.03 -6.90 -4.92
C ARG A 18 -4.99 -6.03 -4.11
N ALA A 19 -5.35 -6.49 -2.91
CA ALA A 19 -6.17 -5.72 -1.97
C ALA A 19 -5.38 -4.47 -1.54
N VAL A 20 -4.21 -4.67 -0.94
CA VAL A 20 -3.28 -3.60 -0.53
C VAL A 20 -2.98 -2.61 -1.65
N ALA A 21 -2.69 -3.09 -2.86
CA ALA A 21 -2.44 -2.22 -4.00
C ALA A 21 -3.64 -1.32 -4.29
N GLN A 22 -4.85 -1.90 -4.36
CA GLN A 22 -6.08 -1.13 -4.57
C GLN A 22 -6.38 -0.16 -3.42
N ALA A 23 -6.19 -0.58 -2.17
CA ALA A 23 -6.39 0.28 -1.00
C ALA A 23 -5.48 1.51 -1.05
N ALA A 24 -4.19 1.30 -1.37
CA ALA A 24 -3.25 2.40 -1.57
C ALA A 24 -3.67 3.30 -2.74
N GLU A 25 -4.09 2.72 -3.87
CA GLU A 25 -4.52 3.47 -5.06
C GLU A 25 -5.85 4.23 -4.90
N ARG A 26 -6.63 3.97 -3.85
CA ARG A 26 -7.81 4.80 -3.53
C ARG A 26 -7.44 6.19 -3.05
N VAL A 27 -6.23 6.38 -2.56
CA VAL A 27 -5.76 7.69 -2.11
C VAL A 27 -5.30 8.49 -3.33
N ASP A 28 -5.89 9.68 -3.49
CA ASP A 28 -5.57 10.54 -4.63
C ASP A 28 -4.08 10.94 -4.61
N GLY A 29 -3.41 10.72 -5.73
CA GLY A 29 -1.96 10.93 -5.84
C GLY A 29 -1.09 9.81 -5.27
N VAL A 30 -1.66 8.62 -5.03
CA VAL A 30 -0.94 7.41 -4.62
C VAL A 30 -1.11 6.33 -5.67
N ARG A 31 -0.02 5.61 -5.96
CA ARG A 31 0.01 4.56 -6.98
C ARG A 31 0.78 3.37 -6.48
N ALA A 32 0.20 2.17 -6.57
CA ALA A 32 0.92 0.95 -6.25
C ALA A 32 1.90 0.61 -7.39
N LEU A 33 3.18 0.43 -7.06
CA LEU A 33 4.20 0.05 -8.04
C LEU A 33 4.42 -1.45 -8.03
N SER A 34 4.59 -2.02 -6.84
CA SER A 34 4.83 -3.45 -6.67
C SER A 34 4.47 -3.85 -5.25
N VAL A 35 3.78 -4.97 -5.07
CA VAL A 35 3.46 -5.50 -3.75
C VAL A 35 3.97 -6.93 -3.69
N SER A 36 4.70 -7.26 -2.63
CA SER A 36 5.32 -8.57 -2.44
C SER A 36 4.89 -9.14 -1.10
N HIS A 37 3.92 -10.05 -1.13
CA HIS A 37 3.48 -10.77 0.06
C HIS A 37 4.61 -11.66 0.63
N GLU A 38 5.47 -12.23 -0.22
CA GLU A 38 6.63 -13.03 0.22
C GLU A 38 7.63 -12.22 1.07
N ARG A 39 7.78 -10.92 0.76
CA ARG A 39 8.64 -10.01 1.51
C ARG A 39 7.93 -9.27 2.63
N GLY A 40 6.59 -9.26 2.63
CA GLY A 40 5.78 -8.42 3.51
C GLY A 40 5.96 -6.92 3.23
N GLU A 41 6.14 -6.55 1.96
CA GLU A 41 6.48 -5.17 1.56
C GLU A 41 5.67 -4.71 0.34
N ALA A 42 5.20 -3.46 0.36
CA ALA A 42 4.52 -2.78 -0.73
C ALA A 42 5.29 -1.51 -1.12
N GLU A 43 5.71 -1.44 -2.37
CA GLU A 43 6.29 -0.24 -2.97
C GLU A 43 5.19 0.61 -3.59
N LEU A 44 5.05 1.83 -3.09
CA LEU A 44 4.05 2.80 -3.51
C LEU A 44 4.75 4.08 -3.99
N GLU A 45 4.20 4.67 -5.04
CA GLU A 45 4.59 5.98 -5.54
C GLU A 45 3.56 7.01 -5.11
N VAL A 46 4.03 8.06 -4.45
CA VAL A 46 3.17 9.12 -3.92
C VAL A 46 3.58 10.47 -4.51
N VAL A 47 2.61 11.30 -4.83
CA VAL A 47 2.89 12.67 -5.26
C VAL A 47 3.27 13.53 -4.04
N PRO A 48 4.14 14.55 -4.19
CA PRO A 48 4.40 15.49 -3.11
C PRO A 48 3.10 16.19 -2.71
N GLY A 49 2.67 16.01 -1.46
CA GLY A 49 1.38 16.47 -0.94
C GLY A 49 0.33 15.36 -0.76
N ALA A 50 0.62 14.12 -1.18
CA ALA A 50 -0.23 12.97 -0.89
C ALA A 50 -0.29 12.66 0.61
N ASP A 51 -1.46 12.22 1.06
CA ASP A 51 -1.73 11.98 2.47
C ASP A 51 -1.33 10.55 2.86
N LEU A 52 -0.08 10.40 3.31
CA LEU A 52 0.47 9.10 3.72
C LEU A 52 -0.29 8.46 4.88
N ALA A 53 -0.85 9.29 5.78
CA ALA A 53 -1.68 8.79 6.87
C ALA A 53 -2.96 8.14 6.33
N ARG A 54 -3.53 8.71 5.25
CA ARG A 54 -4.67 8.12 4.56
C ARG A 54 -4.35 6.79 3.89
N VAL A 55 -3.15 6.65 3.31
CA VAL A 55 -2.69 5.38 2.72
C VAL A 55 -2.63 4.29 3.79
N ALA A 56 -2.00 4.58 4.92
CA ALA A 56 -1.91 3.64 6.03
C ALA A 56 -3.32 3.29 6.58
N ALA A 57 -4.22 4.28 6.65
CA ALA A 57 -5.60 4.05 7.09
C ALA A 57 -6.37 3.13 6.12
N GLU A 58 -6.31 3.36 4.81
CA GLU A 58 -6.96 2.48 3.82
C GLU A 58 -6.42 1.04 3.89
N ILE A 59 -5.10 0.88 4.04
CA ILE A 59 -4.48 -0.44 4.19
C ILE A 59 -4.92 -1.12 5.51
N ALA A 60 -5.05 -0.35 6.60
CA ALA A 60 -5.52 -0.85 7.88
C ALA A 60 -7.01 -1.23 7.87
N GLU A 61 -7.85 -0.49 7.14
CA GLU A 61 -9.27 -0.80 6.94
C GLU A 61 -9.47 -2.14 6.20
N GLU A 62 -8.54 -2.53 5.33
CA GLU A 62 -8.54 -3.85 4.70
C GLU A 62 -8.06 -4.98 5.62
N GLY A 63 -7.59 -4.65 6.83
CA GLY A 63 -7.19 -5.59 7.86
C GLY A 63 -5.70 -5.93 7.89
N TYR A 64 -4.85 -5.06 7.34
CA TYR A 64 -3.39 -5.22 7.34
C TYR A 64 -2.72 -4.22 8.30
N THR A 65 -1.50 -4.48 8.77
CA THR A 65 -0.78 -3.62 9.74
C THR A 65 0.65 -3.34 9.30
#